data_AF-A0A7C5V779-F1
#
_entry.id   AF-A0A7C5V779-F1
#
_cell.length_a   1.000
_cell.length_b   1.000
_cell.length_c   1.000
_cell.angle_alpha   90.00
_cell.angle_beta   90.00
_cell.angle_gamma   90.00
#
_symmetry.space_group_name_H-M   'P 1'
#
loop_
_entity.id
_entity.type
_entity.pdbx_description
1 polymer ?
#
loop_
_entity_poly.entity_id
_entity_poly.type
_entity_poly.pdbx_seq_one_letter_code
_entity_poly.pdbx_strand_id
1 'polypeptide(L)'
;MRIIDLIILVLFLLSFSIYITFAWREPGGSPPSGSGVLQGTDSGDLIVTGNLNVNFSSNITGNEFIGGKLEVGGPLKVGSAASPKGITLYSIDTFSPYCLKISASPTPAIQLVSGECQ
;
A
#
# COMPACT_ATOMS: atom_id res chain seq x y z
N MET A 1 -60.70 8.98 -24.27
CA MET A 1 -59.93 7.96 -23.55
C MET A 1 -60.91 7.07 -22.81
N ARG A 2 -60.96 5.77 -23.13
CA ARG A 2 -61.86 4.81 -22.48
C ARG A 2 -61.20 4.30 -21.20
N ILE A 3 -62.00 3.80 -20.25
CA ILE A 3 -61.49 3.29 -18.97
C ILE A 3 -60.47 2.16 -19.14
N ILE A 4 -60.59 1.39 -20.23
CA ILE A 4 -59.65 0.34 -20.64
C ILE A 4 -58.26 0.92 -20.95
N ASP A 5 -58.18 2.09 -21.59
CA ASP A 5 -56.90 2.73 -21.92
C ASP A 5 -56.15 3.16 -20.66
N LEU A 6 -56.88 3.62 -19.63
CA LEU A 6 -56.33 3.99 -18.33
C LEU A 6 -55.77 2.77 -17.58
N ILE A 7 -56.48 1.64 -17.63
CA ILE A 7 -56.05 0.39 -16.99
C ILE A 7 -54.77 -0.13 -17.63
N ILE A 8 -54.68 -0.10 -18.97
CA ILE A 8 -53.49 -0.53 -19.70
C ILE A 8 -52.28 0.35 -19.36
N LEU A 9 -52.47 1.68 -19.30
CA LEU A 9 -51.41 2.62 -18.94
C LEU A 9 -50.87 2.36 -17.53
N VAL A 10 -51.76 2.15 -16.55
CA VAL A 10 -51.38 1.88 -15.15
C VAL A 10 -50.61 0.56 -15.03
N LEU A 11 -51.05 -0.50 -15.73
CA LEU A 11 -50.33 -1.77 -15.76
C LEU A 11 -48.94 -1.65 -16.37
N PHE A 12 -48.80 -0.85 -17.43
CA PHE A 12 -47.52 -0.60 -18.09
C PHE A 12 -46.55 0.19 -17.20
N LEU A 13 -47.06 1.18 -16.46
CA LEU A 13 -46.25 1.95 -15.52
C LEU A 13 -45.80 1.12 -14.31
N LEU A 14 -46.67 0.24 -13.80
CA LEU A 14 -46.33 -0.65 -12.69
C LEU A 14 -45.28 -1.69 -13.10
N SER A 15 -45.40 -2.29 -14.29
CA SER A 15 -44.40 -3.24 -14.76
C SER A 15 -43.04 -2.58 -15.05
N PHE A 16 -43.05 -1.37 -15.61
CA PHE A 16 -41.83 -0.58 -15.84
C PHE A 16 -41.16 -0.16 -14.52
N SER A 17 -41.94 0.25 -13.53
CA SER A 17 -41.42 0.61 -12.20
C SER A 17 -40.75 -0.58 -11.53
N ILE A 18 -41.37 -1.78 -11.60
CA ILE A 18 -40.81 -3.01 -11.02
C ILE A 18 -39.52 -3.42 -11.74
N TYR A 19 -39.47 -3.27 -13.06
CA TYR A 19 -38.28 -3.59 -13.86
C TYR A 19 -37.07 -2.74 -13.45
N ILE A 20 -37.27 -1.44 -13.22
CA ILE A 20 -36.19 -0.54 -12.78
C ILE A 20 -35.67 -0.95 -11.40
N THR A 21 -36.54 -1.39 -10.47
CA THR A 21 -36.10 -1.81 -9.13
C THR A 21 -35.24 -3.07 -9.16
N PHE A 22 -35.49 -4.00 -10.08
CA PHE A 22 -34.68 -5.21 -10.22
C PHE A 22 -33.42 -5.00 -11.06
N ALA A 23 -33.42 -4.06 -12.00
CA ALA A 23 -32.25 -3.70 -12.79
C ALA A 23 -31.15 -2.98 -11.96
N TRP A 24 -31.54 -2.35 -10.84
CA TRP A 24 -30.63 -1.63 -9.93
C TRP A 24 -30.39 -2.36 -8.61
N ARG A 25 -30.46 -3.70 -8.58
CA ARG A 25 -29.91 -4.44 -7.45
C ARG A 25 -28.39 -4.31 -7.52
N GLU A 26 -27.84 -3.38 -6.75
CA GLU A 26 -26.40 -3.33 -6.49
C GLU A 26 -25.94 -4.76 -6.16
N PRO A 27 -24.84 -5.24 -6.76
CA PRO A 27 -24.32 -6.56 -6.44
C PRO A 27 -23.80 -6.52 -5.00
N GLY A 28 -24.70 -6.73 -4.03
CA GLY A 28 -24.41 -6.93 -2.62
C GLY A 28 -23.78 -8.30 -2.35
N GLY A 29 -22.95 -8.77 -3.29
CA GLY A 29 -22.02 -9.86 -3.04
C GLY A 29 -20.85 -9.30 -2.26
N SER A 30 -20.46 -9.96 -1.18
CA SER A 30 -19.15 -9.75 -0.57
C SER A 30 -18.09 -9.69 -1.68
N PRO A 31 -17.11 -8.78 -1.60
CA PRO A 31 -16.06 -8.71 -2.62
C PRO A 31 -15.47 -10.12 -2.79
N PRO A 32 -15.31 -10.59 -4.03
CA PRO A 32 -14.78 -11.91 -4.27
C PRO A 32 -13.43 -12.03 -3.58
N SER A 33 -13.21 -13.11 -2.83
CA SER A 33 -11.87 -13.57 -2.47
C SER A 33 -11.18 -14.01 -3.76
N GLY A 34 -10.75 -13.03 -4.54
CA GLY A 34 -10.04 -13.19 -5.79
C GLY A 34 -8.54 -13.02 -5.56
N SER A 35 -7.76 -14.02 -5.98
CA SER A 35 -6.35 -13.79 -6.31
C SER A 35 -6.33 -13.00 -7.61
N GLY A 36 -6.08 -11.70 -7.51
CA GLY A 36 -5.91 -10.80 -8.65
C GLY A 36 -4.47 -10.32 -8.70
N VAL A 37 -3.88 -10.32 -9.89
CA VAL A 37 -2.62 -9.62 -10.12
C VAL A 37 -2.99 -8.15 -10.36
N LEU A 38 -2.64 -7.26 -9.44
CA LEU A 38 -2.67 -5.82 -9.70
C LEU A 38 -1.44 -5.48 -10.54
N GLN A 39 -1.56 -5.62 -11.86
CA GLN A 39 -0.58 -5.14 -12.83
C GLN A 39 -1.02 -3.75 -13.30
N GLY A 40 -0.54 -2.71 -12.61
CA GLY A 40 -0.61 -1.35 -13.14
C GLY A 40 0.49 -1.15 -14.16
N THR A 41 0.16 -1.21 -15.45
CA THR A 41 1.08 -0.83 -16.54
C THR A 41 1.20 0.68 -16.70
N ASP A 42 0.28 1.42 -16.07
CA ASP A 42 0.27 2.87 -15.97
C ASP A 42 0.23 3.23 -14.47
N SER A 43 0.99 4.24 -14.06
CA SER A 43 1.13 4.71 -12.68
C SER A 43 -0.22 4.82 -11.95
N GLY A 44 -0.42 4.01 -10.91
CA GLY A 44 -1.59 4.07 -10.04
C GLY A 44 -1.20 3.73 -8.61
N ASP A 45 -1.77 4.45 -7.65
CA ASP A 45 -1.49 4.23 -6.23
C ASP A 45 -2.29 3.04 -5.69
N LEU A 46 -1.62 2.17 -4.94
CA LEU A 46 -2.29 1.14 -4.14
C LEU A 46 -2.45 1.66 -2.70
N ILE A 47 -3.70 1.95 -2.32
CA ILE A 47 -4.04 2.33 -0.94
C ILE A 47 -4.64 1.11 -0.24
N VAL A 48 -3.96 0.63 0.81
CA VAL A 48 -4.45 -0.47 1.65
C VAL A 48 -4.81 0.09 3.03
N THR A 49 -6.09 0.09 3.37
CA THR A 49 -6.55 0.37 4.74
C THR A 49 -6.56 -0.94 5.53
N GLY A 50 -5.51 -1.20 6.30
CA GLY A 50 -5.33 -2.44 7.08
C GLY A 50 -3.95 -3.03 6.89
N ASN A 51 -3.87 -4.37 6.90
CA ASN A 51 -2.60 -5.10 6.74
C ASN A 51 -2.38 -5.50 5.27
N LEU A 52 -1.19 -5.21 4.74
CA LEU A 52 -0.68 -5.83 3.53
C LEU A 52 0.30 -6.94 3.91
N ASN A 53 0.07 -8.16 3.42
CA ASN A 53 1.00 -9.27 3.60
C ASN A 53 1.59 -9.68 2.25
N VAL A 54 2.92 -9.59 2.12
CA VAL A 54 3.67 -10.04 0.94
C VAL A 54 4.47 -11.29 1.35
N ASN A 55 4.00 -12.47 0.93
CA ASN A 55 4.57 -13.75 1.34
C ASN A 55 5.91 -14.11 0.66
N PHE A 56 6.38 -13.31 -0.29
CA PHE A 56 7.61 -13.53 -1.06
C PHE A 56 8.45 -12.25 -1.11
N SER A 57 9.23 -12.05 -2.18
CA SER A 57 10.03 -10.84 -2.35
C SER A 57 9.15 -9.62 -2.66
N SER A 58 9.35 -8.54 -1.90
CA SER A 58 8.93 -7.19 -2.27
C SER A 58 10.12 -6.43 -2.87
N ASN A 59 9.90 -5.68 -3.94
CA ASN A 59 10.91 -4.78 -4.51
C ASN A 59 10.30 -3.39 -4.68
N ILE A 60 10.79 -2.43 -3.89
CA ILE A 60 10.33 -1.04 -3.93
C ILE A 60 11.38 -0.22 -4.67
N THR A 61 11.08 0.17 -5.90
CA THR A 61 11.92 1.07 -6.69
C THR A 61 11.57 2.51 -6.33
N GLY A 62 12.18 3.04 -5.27
CA GLY A 62 11.90 4.39 -4.79
C GLY A 62 12.12 4.51 -3.28
N ASN A 63 11.40 5.43 -2.66
CA ASN A 63 11.43 5.63 -1.22
C ASN A 63 10.38 4.74 -0.55
N GLU A 64 10.76 4.11 0.56
CA GLU A 64 9.85 3.44 1.47
C GLU A 64 9.81 4.25 2.77
N PHE A 65 8.60 4.57 3.25
CA PHE A 65 8.40 5.20 4.55
C PHE A 65 7.66 4.23 5.47
N ILE A 66 8.32 3.85 6.58
CA ILE A 66 7.74 3.01 7.61
C ILE A 66 7.47 3.89 8.82
N GLY A 67 6.21 4.27 9.03
CA GLY A 67 5.79 5.10 10.17
C GLY A 67 5.72 4.36 11.52
N GLY A 68 6.00 3.06 11.52
CA GLY A 68 5.92 2.19 12.69
C GLY A 68 7.21 1.38 12.90
N LYS A 69 7.06 0.15 13.41
CA LYS A 69 8.18 -0.74 13.66
C LYS A 69 8.59 -1.48 12.38
N LEU A 70 9.89 -1.47 12.07
CA LEU A 70 10.50 -2.37 11.09
C LEU A 70 11.15 -3.56 11.84
N GLU A 71 10.69 -4.77 11.54
CA GLU A 71 11.31 -6.01 12.00
C GLU A 71 11.96 -6.74 10.82
N VAL A 72 13.26 -7.02 10.91
CA VAL A 72 14.00 -7.74 9.88
C VAL A 72 14.46 -9.06 10.46
N GLY A 73 13.90 -10.18 9.97
CA GLY A 73 14.28 -11.52 10.43
C GLY A 73 15.66 -11.99 9.89
N GLY A 74 16.16 -11.35 8.84
CA GLY A 74 17.47 -11.59 8.24
C GLY A 74 18.42 -10.39 8.36
N PRO A 75 19.55 -10.38 7.63
CA PRO A 75 20.47 -9.25 7.64
C PRO A 75 19.88 -8.03 6.92
N LEU A 76 19.90 -6.87 7.60
CA LEU A 76 19.61 -5.58 6.98
C LEU A 76 20.88 -5.04 6.31
N LYS A 77 20.80 -4.71 5.01
CA LYS A 77 21.86 -4.06 4.25
C LYS A 77 21.38 -2.70 3.79
N VAL A 78 22.13 -1.64 4.10
CA VAL A 78 21.80 -0.27 3.69
C VAL A 78 22.85 0.25 2.72
N GLY A 79 22.41 0.56 1.49
CA GLY A 79 23.27 0.83 0.34
C GLY A 79 23.51 -0.41 -0.51
N SER A 80 24.61 -0.43 -1.26
CA SER A 80 25.00 -1.58 -2.09
C SER A 80 26.24 -2.28 -1.52
N ALA A 81 26.54 -3.48 -2.01
CA ALA A 81 27.77 -4.19 -1.62
C ALA A 81 29.04 -3.39 -1.99
N ALA A 82 29.00 -2.61 -3.08
CA ALA A 82 30.10 -1.76 -3.53
C ALA A 82 30.10 -0.36 -2.89
N SER A 83 28.97 0.07 -2.31
CA SER A 83 28.81 1.39 -1.67
C SER A 83 27.85 1.26 -0.48
N PRO A 84 28.32 0.72 0.66
CA PRO A 84 27.52 0.68 1.88
C PRO A 84 27.35 2.11 2.41
N LYS A 85 26.11 2.49 2.71
CA LYS A 85 25.78 3.86 3.16
C LYS A 85 25.86 3.99 4.68
N GLY A 86 25.50 2.93 5.41
CA GLY A 86 25.35 2.97 6.88
C GLY A 86 23.91 3.32 7.28
N ILE A 87 23.67 3.59 8.56
CA ILE A 87 22.35 3.98 9.10
C ILE A 87 22.46 5.38 9.72
N THR A 88 21.68 6.36 9.24
CA THR A 88 21.52 7.63 9.95
C THR A 88 20.63 7.40 11.18
N LEU A 89 21.14 7.78 12.34
CA LEU A 89 20.41 7.87 13.59
C LEU A 89 20.37 9.33 14.05
N TYR A 90 19.37 9.70 14.84
CA TYR A 90 19.26 11.05 15.41
C TYR A 90 19.49 11.02 16.91
N SER A 91 20.21 12.01 17.41
CA SER A 91 20.36 12.24 18.86
C SER A 91 18.99 12.56 19.46
N ILE A 92 18.68 11.96 20.61
CA ILE A 92 17.42 12.21 21.34
C ILE A 92 17.38 13.60 22.00
N ASP A 93 18.54 14.17 22.30
CA ASP A 93 18.63 15.46 23.00
C ASP A 93 18.70 16.64 22.02
N THR A 94 19.40 16.44 20.90
CA THR A 94 19.72 17.53 19.96
C THR A 94 19.08 17.37 18.58
N PHE A 95 18.45 16.22 18.30
CA PHE A 95 17.93 15.86 16.99
C PHE A 95 18.96 15.97 15.85
N SER A 96 20.25 15.98 16.19
CA SER A 96 21.33 16.03 15.20
C SER A 96 21.56 14.65 14.60
N PRO A 97 21.85 14.57 13.28
CA PRO A 97 22.09 13.30 12.61
C PRO A 97 23.48 12.76 12.89
N TYR A 98 23.56 11.44 13.01
CA TYR A 98 24.79 10.67 13.14
C TYR A 98 24.74 9.45 12.23
N CYS A 99 25.81 9.23 11.48
CA CYS A 99 25.96 8.07 10.64
C CYS A 99 26.62 6.94 11.43
N LEU A 100 25.89 5.85 11.64
CA LEU A 100 26.38 4.61 12.21
C LEU A 100 27.12 3.80 11.13
N LYS A 101 28.41 3.56 11.35
CA LYS A 101 29.27 2.73 10.48
C LYS A 101 29.99 1.66 11.30
N ILE A 102 30.42 0.61 10.62
CA ILE A 102 31.32 -0.41 11.18
C ILE A 102 32.65 -0.25 10.46
N SER A 103 33.72 0.05 11.20
CA SER A 103 35.09 -0.05 10.67
C SER A 103 35.64 -1.43 11.01
N ALA A 104 36.22 -2.11 10.03
CA ALA A 104 36.86 -3.41 10.23
C ALA A 104 38.37 -3.31 10.52
N SER A 105 38.98 -2.13 10.39
CA SER A 105 40.43 -1.94 10.46
C SER A 105 40.78 -0.66 11.23
N PRO A 106 41.83 -0.68 12.09
CA PRO A 106 42.67 -1.83 12.46
C PRO A 106 42.01 -2.79 13.46
N THR A 107 40.93 -2.38 14.11
CA THR A 107 40.11 -3.20 15.01
C THR A 107 38.63 -3.00 14.69
N PRO A 108 37.82 -4.07 14.58
CA PRO A 108 36.39 -3.96 14.39
C PRO A 108 35.74 -3.06 15.45
N ALA A 109 35.16 -1.95 15.02
CA ALA A 109 34.53 -1.00 15.91
C ALA A 109 33.26 -0.42 15.28
N ILE A 110 32.25 -0.21 16.12
CA ILE A 110 31.10 0.60 15.78
C ILE A 110 31.50 2.06 15.93
N GLN A 111 31.30 2.84 14.89
CA GLN A 111 31.63 4.26 14.85
C GLN A 111 30.35 5.07 14.60
N LEU A 112 30.21 6.15 15.35
CA LEU A 112 29.21 7.19 15.11
C LEU A 112 29.96 8.40 14.57
N VAL A 113 29.65 8.78 13.33
CA VAL A 113 30.21 9.96 12.68
C VAL A 113 29.13 11.03 12.63
N SER A 114 29.43 12.25 13.05
CA SER A 114 28.46 13.36 12.95
C SER A 114 28.05 13.59 11.49
N GLY A 115 26.75 13.77 11.25
CA GLY A 115 26.18 13.98 9.92
C GLY A 115 25.41 12.77 9.38
N GLU A 116 24.79 12.97 8.21
CA GLU A 116 24.02 11.95 7.49
C GLU A 116 24.93 10.91 6.82
N CYS A 117 24.42 9.69 6.68
CA CYS A 117 25.06 8.65 5.89
C CYS A 117 24.95 8.94 4.38
N GLN A 118 25.89 9.72 3.83
CA GLN A 118 25.97 10.01 2.39
C GLN A 118 26.53 8.86 1.55
#